data_AF-A0A5J4PQG9-F1
#
_entry.id   AF-A0A5J4PQG9-F1
#
_cell.length_a   1.000
_cell.length_b   1.000
_cell.length_c   1.000
_cell.angle_alpha   90.00
_cell.angle_beta   90.00
_cell.angle_gamma   90.00
#
_symmetry.space_group_name_H-M   'P 1'
#
loop_
_entity.id
_entity.type
_entity.pdbx_description
1 polymer ?
#
loop_
_entity_poly.entity_id
_entity_poly.type
_entity_poly.pdbx_seq_one_letter_code
_entity_poly.pdbx_strand_id
1 'polypeptide(L)'
;VYYSGIAGTMKCFLDRAFSVSAANGKWFRHKVGASVVAVRRTGGSMAFDGLNRYLAMEEMLIPSSNYLNIIHGRDIGDAAQDAEGIQIMQLLGKNMAWMLKMRENTKKDTIEPEAVEKIQTNFI
;
A
#
# COMPACT_ATOMS: atom_id res chain seq x y z
N VAL A 1 -8.17 -10.12 -6.68
CA VAL A 1 -8.19 -10.88 -5.41
C VAL A 1 -8.30 -12.36 -5.69
N TYR A 2 -7.58 -13.20 -4.94
CA TYR A 2 -7.65 -14.65 -5.09
C TYR A 2 -8.04 -15.29 -3.76
N TYR A 3 -9.21 -15.94 -3.70
CA TYR A 3 -9.75 -16.60 -2.52
C TYR A 3 -9.68 -15.73 -1.24
N SER A 4 -10.17 -14.49 -1.34
CA SER A 4 -10.12 -13.48 -0.27
C SER A 4 -8.72 -13.05 0.19
N GLY A 5 -7.70 -13.28 -0.64
CA GLY A 5 -6.33 -12.87 -0.36
C GLY A 5 -5.60 -12.29 -1.57
N ILE A 6 -4.30 -12.05 -1.36
CA ILE A 6 -3.36 -11.64 -2.40
C ILE A 6 -3.15 -12.81 -3.36
N ALA A 7 -3.10 -12.55 -4.66
CA ALA A 7 -2.76 -13.57 -5.65
C ALA A 7 -1.37 -14.16 -5.35
N GLY A 8 -1.21 -15.48 -5.47
CA GLY A 8 0.00 -16.18 -5.03
C GLY A 8 1.29 -15.63 -5.65
N THR A 9 1.29 -15.32 -6.95
CA THR A 9 2.44 -14.71 -7.65
C THR A 9 2.83 -13.37 -7.05
N MET A 10 1.85 -12.48 -6.82
CA MET A 10 2.06 -11.20 -6.17
C MET A 10 2.54 -11.37 -4.73
N LYS A 11 1.95 -12.30 -3.98
CA LYS A 11 2.37 -12.57 -2.60
C LYS A 11 3.83 -13.02 -2.54
N CYS A 12 4.25 -13.99 -3.36
CA CYS A 12 5.63 -14.45 -3.41
C CYS A 12 6.61 -13.33 -3.80
N PHE A 13 6.21 -12.47 -4.74
CA PHE A 13 6.99 -11.29 -5.10
C PHE A 13 7.15 -10.33 -3.91
N LEU A 14 6.05 -9.96 -3.25
CA LEU A 14 6.07 -9.04 -2.10
C LEU A 14 6.85 -9.63 -0.92
N ASP A 15 6.65 -10.90 -0.59
CA ASP A 15 7.41 -11.60 0.44
C ASP A 15 8.92 -11.47 0.19
N ARG A 16 9.36 -11.67 -1.06
CA ARG A 16 10.79 -11.59 -1.39
C ARG A 16 11.30 -10.16 -1.45
N ALA A 17 10.58 -9.24 -2.09
CA ALA A 17 10.99 -7.85 -2.22
C ALA A 17 11.12 -7.16 -0.86
N PHE A 18 10.14 -7.36 0.02
CA PHE A 18 10.10 -6.71 1.33
C PHE A 18 11.02 -7.40 2.34
N SER A 19 11.18 -8.73 2.32
CA SER A 19 12.16 -9.40 3.19
C SER A 19 13.61 -9.01 2.85
N VAL A 20 13.94 -8.88 1.57
CA VAL A 20 15.27 -8.41 1.14
C VAL A 20 15.46 -6.94 1.50
N SER A 21 14.46 -6.08 1.30
CA SER A 21 14.50 -4.68 1.74
C SER A 21 14.79 -4.58 3.23
N ALA A 22 14.03 -5.31 4.06
CA ALA A 22 14.20 -5.32 5.52
C ALA A 22 15.63 -5.72 5.95
N ALA A 23 16.23 -6.70 5.27
CA ALA A 23 17.58 -7.17 5.56
C ALA A 23 18.70 -6.24 5.05
N ASN A 24 18.38 -5.27 4.18
CA ASN A 24 19.37 -4.43 3.48
C ASN A 24 19.12 -2.93 3.72
N GLY A 25 18.70 -2.55 4.92
CA GLY A 25 18.56 -1.15 5.31
C GLY A 25 17.23 -0.49 4.92
N LYS A 26 16.16 -1.27 4.76
CA LYS A 26 14.78 -0.80 4.50
C LYS A 26 14.70 0.13 3.28
N TRP A 27 14.95 -0.39 2.09
CA TRP A 27 14.94 0.36 0.82
C TRP A 27 13.68 1.17 0.56
N PHE A 28 12.54 0.73 1.10
CA PHE A 28 11.25 1.39 0.91
C PHE A 28 10.92 2.43 1.98
N ARG A 29 11.77 2.58 3.01
CA ARG A 29 11.54 3.51 4.12
C ARG A 29 11.21 4.91 3.62
N HIS A 30 10.13 5.47 4.16
CA HIS A 30 9.59 6.80 3.85
C HIS A 30 9.28 7.07 2.37
N LYS A 31 9.22 6.03 1.52
CA LYS A 31 8.62 6.15 0.19
C LYS A 31 7.10 6.16 0.32
N VAL A 32 6.45 6.88 -0.59
CA VAL A 32 4.99 6.90 -0.66
C VAL A 32 4.53 5.66 -1.43
N GLY A 33 3.63 4.87 -0.83
CA GLY A 33 3.09 3.65 -1.45
C GLY A 33 1.62 3.46 -1.10
N ALA A 34 0.84 2.96 -2.06
CA ALA A 34 -0.58 2.71 -1.89
C ALA A 34 -0.97 1.34 -2.45
N SER A 35 -1.82 0.63 -1.73
CA SER A 35 -2.42 -0.62 -2.21
C SER A 35 -3.75 -0.32 -2.91
N VAL A 36 -4.02 -1.01 -4.01
CA VAL A 36 -5.33 -0.98 -4.70
C VAL A 36 -5.77 -2.40 -4.99
N VAL A 37 -7.07 -2.67 -4.92
CA VAL A 37 -7.62 -4.01 -5.06
C VAL A 37 -8.83 -4.00 -5.98
N ALA A 38 -8.86 -4.92 -6.95
CA ALA A 38 -10.05 -5.16 -7.76
C ALA A 38 -10.72 -6.49 -7.39
N VAL A 39 -12.04 -6.48 -7.26
CA VAL A 39 -12.87 -7.66 -6.92
C VAL A 39 -14.14 -7.73 -7.75
N ARG A 40 -14.70 -8.93 -7.88
CA ARG A 40 -16.04 -9.09 -8.46
C ARG A 40 -17.17 -8.94 -7.43
N ARG A 41 -16.93 -9.32 -6.17
CA ARG A 41 -17.94 -9.35 -5.10
C ARG A 41 -17.37 -8.99 -3.73
N THR A 42 -16.65 -9.92 -3.09
CA THR A 42 -16.21 -9.81 -1.70
C THR A 42 -14.78 -10.35 -1.56
N GLY A 43 -14.16 -10.11 -0.40
CA GLY A 43 -12.78 -10.51 -0.12
C GLY A 43 -11.74 -9.41 -0.40
N GLY A 44 -12.20 -8.23 -0.84
CA GLY A 44 -11.35 -7.08 -1.11
C GLY A 44 -10.66 -6.56 0.14
N SER A 45 -11.37 -6.49 1.27
CA SER A 45 -10.84 -6.00 2.55
C SER A 45 -9.66 -6.82 3.05
N MET A 46 -9.82 -8.15 3.14
CA MET A 46 -8.74 -9.05 3.58
C MET A 46 -7.51 -8.98 2.67
N ALA A 47 -7.70 -8.89 1.35
CA ALA A 47 -6.59 -8.73 0.41
C ALA A 47 -5.91 -7.35 0.55
N PHE A 48 -6.70 -6.28 0.72
CA PHE A 48 -6.21 -4.92 0.94
C PHE A 48 -5.40 -4.81 2.23
N ASP A 49 -5.91 -5.37 3.33
CA ASP A 49 -5.22 -5.42 4.61
C ASP A 49 -3.91 -6.19 4.49
N GLY A 50 -3.93 -7.33 3.78
CA GLY A 50 -2.74 -8.11 3.47
C GLY A 50 -1.67 -7.29 2.73
N LEU A 51 -2.06 -6.51 1.71
CA LEU A 51 -1.13 -5.66 0.95
C LEU A 51 -0.58 -4.52 1.82
N ASN A 52 -1.43 -3.87 2.61
CA ASN A 52 -0.99 -2.76 3.46
C ASN A 52 -0.02 -3.16 4.56
N ARG A 53 -0.06 -4.42 5.03
CA ARG A 53 0.94 -4.93 5.99
C ARG A 53 2.36 -4.76 5.48
N TYR A 54 2.61 -5.04 4.19
CA TYR A 54 3.95 -4.87 3.60
C TYR A 54 4.41 -3.41 3.65
N LEU A 55 3.52 -2.48 3.25
CA LEU A 55 3.83 -1.04 3.26
C LEU A 55 4.10 -0.55 4.68
N ALA A 56 3.26 -0.93 5.65
CA ALA A 56 3.37 -0.49 7.03
C ALA A 56 4.62 -1.04 7.72
N MET A 57 4.99 -2.31 7.47
CA MET A 57 6.17 -2.94 8.07
C MET A 57 7.49 -2.33 7.60
N GLU A 58 7.52 -1.66 6.45
CA GLU A 58 8.71 -0.98 5.90
C GLU A 58 8.76 0.53 6.17
N GLU A 59 7.94 1.06 7.09
CA GLU A 59 7.86 2.51 7.36
C GLU A 59 7.54 3.34 6.10
N MET A 60 6.72 2.80 5.20
CA MET A 60 6.25 3.56 4.04
C MET A 60 5.18 4.57 4.45
N LEU A 61 5.13 5.69 3.73
CA LEU A 61 4.07 6.68 3.87
C LEU A 61 2.86 6.24 3.05
N ILE A 62 1.75 5.93 3.71
CA ILE A 62 0.56 5.37 3.05
C ILE A 62 -0.50 6.47 2.91
N PRO A 63 -0.77 6.97 1.68
CA PRO A 63 -1.88 7.88 1.46
C PRO A 63 -3.20 7.12 1.57
N SER A 64 -4.18 7.74 2.22
CA SER A 64 -5.55 7.21 2.33
C SER A 64 -6.47 7.83 1.28
N SER A 65 -7.61 7.19 1.08
CA SER A 65 -8.76 7.75 0.39
C SER A 65 -9.93 7.95 1.39
N ASN A 66 -11.11 8.31 0.91
CA ASN A 66 -12.33 8.43 1.71
C ASN A 66 -12.97 7.07 2.06
N TYR A 67 -12.46 5.98 1.48
CA TYR A 67 -12.84 4.61 1.81
C TYR A 67 -11.68 3.63 1.47
N LEU A 68 -11.86 2.33 1.69
CA LEU A 68 -10.88 1.31 1.29
C LEU A 68 -10.63 1.37 -0.21
N ASN A 69 -9.37 1.24 -0.66
CA ASN A 69 -8.99 1.31 -2.07
C ASN A 69 -9.37 0.02 -2.83
N ILE A 70 -10.67 -0.26 -2.89
CA ILE A 70 -11.26 -1.46 -3.48
C ILE A 70 -12.23 -1.00 -4.58
N ILE A 71 -12.10 -1.57 -5.77
CA ILE A 71 -12.98 -1.33 -6.92
C ILE A 71 -13.61 -2.63 -7.42
N HIS A 72 -14.84 -2.56 -7.91
CA HIS A 72 -15.63 -3.72 -8.31
C HIS A 72 -15.73 -3.88 -9.83
N GLY A 73 -15.45 -5.09 -10.34
CA GLY A 73 -15.65 -5.46 -11.74
C GLY A 73 -15.31 -6.92 -12.02
N ARG A 74 -16.06 -7.59 -12.91
CA ARG A 74 -15.78 -8.97 -13.34
C ARG A 74 -14.97 -8.97 -14.63
N ASP A 75 -15.55 -8.33 -15.64
CA ASP A 75 -15.10 -8.34 -17.01
C ASP A 75 -14.42 -7.01 -17.35
N ILE A 76 -13.72 -6.98 -18.48
CA ILE A 76 -13.01 -5.79 -18.93
C ILE A 76 -14.02 -4.64 -19.09
N GLY A 77 -13.79 -3.54 -18.39
CA GLY A 77 -14.65 -2.35 -18.43
C GLY A 77 -15.67 -2.25 -17.29
N ASP A 78 -15.99 -3.34 -16.56
CA ASP A 78 -16.97 -3.29 -15.47
C ASP A 78 -16.57 -2.32 -14.36
N ALA A 79 -15.28 -2.22 -14.05
CA ALA A 79 -14.75 -1.31 -13.03
C ALA A 79 -15.08 0.17 -13.32
N ALA A 80 -15.33 0.54 -14.58
CA ALA A 80 -15.74 1.90 -14.93
C ALA A 80 -17.18 2.21 -14.50
N GLN A 81 -17.99 1.18 -14.19
CA GLN A 81 -19.36 1.32 -13.71
C GLN A 81 -19.44 1.44 -12.17
N ASP A 82 -18.36 1.11 -11.46
CA ASP A 82 -18.24 1.34 -10.02
C ASP A 82 -17.92 2.82 -9.75
N ALA A 83 -18.96 3.66 -9.76
CA ALA A 83 -18.82 5.10 -9.61
C ALA A 83 -18.13 5.52 -8.29
N GLU A 84 -18.41 4.80 -7.19
CA GLU A 84 -17.76 5.03 -5.90
C GLU A 84 -16.30 4.58 -5.94
N GLY A 85 -16.02 3.39 -6.46
CA GLY A 85 -14.66 2.89 -6.67
C GLY A 85 -13.80 3.84 -7.51
N ILE A 86 -14.35 4.39 -8.60
CA ILE A 86 -13.67 5.40 -9.43
C ILE A 86 -13.37 6.66 -8.62
N GLN A 87 -14.33 7.17 -7.83
CA GLN A 87 -14.12 8.33 -6.96
C GLN A 87 -13.01 8.06 -5.92
N ILE A 88 -13.02 6.88 -5.30
CA ILE A 88 -11.99 6.45 -4.34
C ILE A 88 -10.60 6.47 -5.00
N MET A 89 -10.46 5.95 -6.23
CA MET A 89 -9.18 5.95 -6.95
C MET A 89 -8.72 7.36 -7.34
N GLN A 90 -9.64 8.23 -7.77
CA GLN A 90 -9.33 9.62 -8.09
C GLN A 90 -8.84 10.39 -6.86
N LEU A 91 -9.50 10.20 -5.72
CA LEU A 91 -9.13 10.83 -4.45
C LEU A 91 -7.79 10.29 -3.93
N LEU A 92 -7.58 8.97 -4.01
CA LEU A 92 -6.29 8.34 -3.67
C LEU A 92 -5.15 8.95 -4.48
N GLY A 93 -5.34 9.11 -5.79
CA GLY A 93 -4.35 9.73 -6.68
C GLY A 93 -4.04 11.18 -6.30
N LYS A 94 -5.06 11.98 -5.97
CA LYS A 94 -4.89 13.36 -5.49
C LYS A 94 -4.11 13.39 -4.16
N ASN A 95 -4.47 12.54 -3.20
CA ASN A 95 -3.83 12.47 -1.90
C ASN A 95 -2.38 11.99 -2.00
N MET A 96 -2.11 10.99 -2.85
CA MET A 96 -0.76 10.51 -3.13
C MET A 96 0.10 11.59 -3.78
N ALA A 97 -0.42 12.30 -4.78
CA ALA A 97 0.30 13.40 -5.42
C ALA A 97 0.60 14.54 -4.44
N TRP A 98 -0.36 14.87 -3.56
CA TRP A 98 -0.15 15.86 -2.52
C TRP A 98 0.92 15.42 -1.51
N MET A 99 0.87 14.17 -1.04
CA MET A 99 1.87 13.61 -0.12
C MET A 99 3.29 13.58 -0.72
N LEU A 100 3.43 13.23 -1.99
CA LEU A 100 4.71 13.29 -2.71
C LEU A 100 5.25 14.72 -2.78
N LYS A 101 4.40 15.70 -3.10
CA LYS A 101 4.77 17.12 -3.13
C LYS A 101 5.16 17.65 -1.75
N MET A 102 4.40 17.29 -0.72
CA MET A 102 4.73 17.66 0.67
C MET A 102 6.11 17.12 1.05
N ARG A 103 6.35 15.82 0.83
CA ARG A 103 7.64 15.18 1.12
C ARG A 103 8.82 15.85 0.40
N GLU A 104 8.66 16.19 -0.87
CA GLU A 104 9.74 16.84 -1.64
C GLU A 104 9.97 18.28 -1.17
N ASN A 105 8.90 19.03 -0.91
CA ASN A 105 9.00 20.41 -0.44
C ASN A 105 9.61 20.51 0.95
N THR A 106 9.31 19.58 1.86
CA THR A 106 9.84 19.61 3.24
C THR A 106 11.26 19.03 3.36
N LYS A 107 11.80 18.42 2.30
CA LYS A 107 13.11 17.75 2.32
C LYS A 107 14.27 18.66 2.76
N LYS A 108 14.16 19.98 2.55
CA LYS A 108 15.17 20.96 2.94
C LYS A 108 14.96 21.51 4.36
N ASP A 109 13.70 21.59 4.78
CA ASP A 109 13.30 22.30 6.00
C ASP A 109 13.06 21.36 7.19
N THR A 110 12.85 20.08 6.92
CA THR A 110 12.58 19.05 7.93
C THR A 110 13.57 17.91 7.78
N ILE A 111 14.26 17.59 8.87
CA ILE A 111 15.18 16.46 8.92
C ILE A 111 14.35 15.18 8.92
N GLU A 112 14.64 14.28 7.97
CA GLU A 112 14.03 12.95 7.92
C GLU A 112 14.39 12.20 9.23
N PRO A 113 13.41 11.59 9.94
CA PRO A 113 13.71 10.85 11.15
C PRO A 113 14.76 9.78 10.90
N GLU A 114 15.76 9.67 11.78
CA GLU A 114 16.77 8.60 11.66
C GLU A 114 16.13 7.22 11.82
N ALA A 115 16.72 6.22 11.16
CA ALA A 115 16.26 4.84 11.30
C ALA A 115 16.59 4.34 12.70
N VAL A 116 15.59 3.84 13.42
CA VAL A 116 15.79 3.22 14.73
C VAL A 116 16.08 1.73 14.54
N GLU A 117 17.15 1.25 15.16
CA GLU A 117 17.49 -0.17 15.14
C GLU A 117 16.39 -0.98 15.84
N LYS A 118 15.88 -2.00 15.15
CA LYS A 118 14.80 -2.82 15.66
C LYS A 118 15.32 -3.77 16.73
N ILE A 119 14.87 -3.60 17.97
CA ILE A 119 15.11 -4.57 19.05
C ILE A 119 14.28 -5.83 18.74
N GLN A 120 14.95 -6.95 18.49
CA GLN A 120 14.30 -8.24 18.27
C GLN A 120 14.12 -8.97 19.60
N THR A 121 12.87 -9.28 19.93
CA THR A 121 12.53 -10.05 21.13
C THR A 121 11.79 -11.31 20.69
N ASN A 122 12.30 -12.47 21.11
CA ASN A 122 11.62 -13.74 20.93
C ASN A 122 10.62 -13.96 22.06
N PHE A 123 9.41 -14.43 21.72
CA PHE A 123 8.44 -14.86 22.71
C PHE A 123 8.78 -16.28 23.15
N ILE A 124 9.07 -16.47 24.44
CA ILE A 124 9.27 -17.76 25.12
C ILE A 124 8.04 -18.09 25.97
#